data_AF-R1FF98-F1
#
_entry.id   AF-R1FF98-F1
#
_cell.length_a   1.000
_cell.length_b   1.000
_cell.length_c   1.000
_cell.angle_alpha   90.00
_cell.angle_beta   90.00
_cell.angle_gamma   90.00
#
_symmetry.space_group_name_H-M   'P 1'
#
loop_
_entity.id
_entity.type
_entity.pdbx_description
1 polymer ?
#
loop_
_entity_poly.entity_id
_entity_poly.type
_entity_poly.pdbx_seq_one_letter_code
_entity_poly.pdbx_strand_id
1 'polypeptide(L)'
;MGTDTPLLERQQRGHTPLGHVVLLLVIVQITFAGNSVVAKAALDKSVDPIVFSFLRDVGATVILLCAARLGGPRFAVPRRAHFCYFALLGLLGVTIGQMFLVIALKYTTPLNAMVLQPSQPVLTALIGALTGLEPLHVSQWHGQLSILGIVLAAVGAALALAYGSAAPGENRVGHPPQQHSLLIGNCLLGTQCLAGALYQLLQKRVLSLDGGRYPSLAVASWGYAAGAAFTGPVLPFARLSRASFALPRLGWLALAYAAYANKRAGPTLVTAFFPLQSTFTAVFAFVFLHQPPTAADLAGGGVILAGLAAVTAARAARERRTAAEPVALTAGGDQTPPGEAAASRPLATPGGCAAAAALPPACCLAPSCAPEALRAAIQSEGAVAIRGFLSPSATAEARAEAERVVAAIPRLVASGAVPREHASPIATPTIGAPGTASTAVTAWLALDPADEDNGCLRYVRGSAAGGVRAHHYSGVIGFSQTLDAAADAADAQNEFALPAAPGDLLLHTATMVHRADANLSEQRPRRAIGAIFYGASARIDAAYAAKQADIHRRARTLPGQQGSVALAADP
;
A
#
# COMPACT_ATOMS: atom_id res chain seq x y z
N MET A 1 30.49 -32.63 5.48
CA MET A 1 29.42 -32.33 6.45
C MET A 1 29.18 -30.82 6.44
N GLY A 2 28.47 -30.33 5.43
CA GLY A 2 27.94 -28.97 5.42
C GLY A 2 26.51 -29.06 5.90
N THR A 3 26.18 -28.35 6.96
CA THR A 3 24.85 -28.35 7.55
C THR A 3 23.86 -27.73 6.56
N ASP A 4 23.02 -28.58 5.96
CA ASP A 4 21.81 -28.19 5.26
C ASP A 4 20.86 -27.52 6.25
N THR A 5 20.96 -26.20 6.38
CA THR A 5 19.89 -25.40 6.98
C THR A 5 18.64 -25.53 6.09
N PRO A 6 17.51 -26.03 6.62
CA PRO A 6 16.31 -26.31 5.83
C PRO A 6 15.74 -25.04 5.19
N LEU A 7 15.16 -25.18 3.99
CA LEU A 7 14.58 -24.10 3.17
C LEU A 7 13.59 -23.17 3.92
N LEU A 8 12.98 -23.65 5.01
CA LEU A 8 12.15 -22.86 5.92
C LEU A 8 12.92 -21.72 6.62
N GLU A 9 14.20 -21.92 6.96
CA GLU A 9 15.05 -20.86 7.53
C GLU A 9 15.47 -19.82 6.48
N ARG A 10 15.56 -20.20 5.19
CA ARG A 10 15.77 -19.25 4.10
C ARG A 10 14.49 -18.46 3.78
N GLN A 11 13.31 -19.09 3.86
CA GLN A 11 12.00 -18.41 3.74
C GLN A 11 11.78 -17.35 4.84
N GLN A 12 12.31 -17.56 6.04
CA GLN A 12 12.22 -16.58 7.14
C GLN A 12 13.21 -15.40 7.02
N ARG A 13 14.30 -15.51 6.25
CA ARG A 13 15.32 -14.44 6.13
C ARG A 13 14.93 -13.28 5.19
N GLY A 14 13.93 -13.47 4.32
CA GLY A 14 13.46 -12.44 3.39
C GLY A 14 12.33 -11.55 3.93
N HIS A 15 11.54 -12.08 4.87
CA HIS A 15 10.58 -11.27 5.62
C HIS A 15 11.35 -10.60 6.75
N THR A 16 11.61 -9.29 6.63
CA THR A 16 11.96 -8.51 7.83
C THR A 16 10.89 -8.85 8.87
N PRO A 17 11.22 -9.53 9.98
CA PRO A 17 10.19 -10.05 10.87
C PRO A 17 9.29 -8.89 11.28
N LEU A 18 7.98 -9.10 11.38
CA LEU A 18 7.05 -8.02 11.73
C LEU A 18 7.53 -7.24 12.97
N GLY A 19 8.11 -7.95 13.95
CA GLY A 19 8.76 -7.35 15.13
C GLY A 19 9.91 -6.40 14.81
N HIS A 20 10.75 -6.70 13.82
CA HIS A 20 11.83 -5.79 13.37
C HIS A 20 11.28 -4.55 12.68
N VAL A 21 10.23 -4.69 11.86
CA VAL A 21 9.58 -3.54 11.21
C VAL A 21 8.94 -2.64 12.26
N VAL A 22 8.18 -3.21 13.20
CA VAL A 22 7.57 -2.49 14.32
C VAL A 22 8.63 -1.79 15.18
N LEU A 23 9.70 -2.49 15.55
CA LEU A 23 10.80 -1.90 16.32
C LEU A 23 11.42 -0.71 15.58
N LEU A 24 11.66 -0.84 14.28
CA LEU A 24 12.19 0.24 13.45
C LEU A 24 11.25 1.44 13.41
N LEU A 25 9.95 1.21 13.28
CA LEU A 25 8.94 2.27 13.31
C LEU A 25 8.89 2.99 14.66
N VAL A 26 9.00 2.25 15.77
CA VAL A 26 9.09 2.83 17.12
C VAL A 26 10.35 3.70 17.26
N ILE A 27 11.51 3.21 16.81
CA ILE A 27 12.75 3.98 16.81
C ILE A 27 12.59 5.29 16.01
N VAL A 28 11.94 5.24 14.83
CA VAL A 28 11.65 6.44 14.05
C VAL A 28 10.82 7.45 14.86
N GLN A 29 9.75 7.01 15.53
CA GLN A 29 8.92 7.92 16.34
C GLN A 29 9.69 8.52 17.52
N ILE A 30 10.52 7.73 18.19
CA ILE A 30 11.41 8.21 19.27
C ILE A 30 12.35 9.30 18.74
N THR A 31 12.97 9.06 17.58
CA THR A 31 13.91 10.04 17.01
C THR A 31 13.20 11.32 16.54
N PHE A 32 11.98 11.23 15.99
CA PHE A 32 11.17 12.41 15.65
C PHE A 32 10.73 13.20 16.88
N ALA A 33 10.33 12.52 17.96
CA ALA A 33 10.03 13.16 19.24
C ALA A 33 11.24 13.90 19.82
N GLY A 34 12.41 13.23 19.82
CA GLY A 34 13.67 13.82 20.25
C GLY A 34 14.05 15.05 19.43
N ASN A 35 13.83 15.03 18.11
CA ASN A 35 14.12 16.15 17.23
C ASN A 35 13.35 17.43 17.62
N SER A 36 12.07 17.32 17.99
CA SER A 36 11.28 18.48 18.45
C SER A 36 11.79 19.06 19.78
N VAL A 37 12.23 18.21 20.70
CA VAL A 37 12.81 18.65 21.99
C VAL A 37 14.17 19.30 21.80
N VAL A 38 15.03 18.71 20.95
CA VAL A 38 16.33 19.30 20.57
C VAL A 38 16.13 20.64 19.86
N ALA A 39 15.15 20.74 18.96
CA ALA A 39 14.80 21.99 18.30
C ALA A 39 14.42 23.06 19.34
N LYS A 40 13.53 22.74 20.30
CA LYS A 40 13.18 23.68 21.37
C LYS A 40 14.41 24.12 22.18
N ALA A 41 15.23 23.18 22.64
CA ALA A 41 16.45 23.49 23.39
C ALA A 41 17.45 24.34 22.59
N ALA A 42 17.54 24.16 21.27
CA ALA A 42 18.36 24.98 20.39
C ALA A 42 17.84 26.42 20.31
N LEU A 43 16.53 26.59 20.14
CA LEU A 43 15.88 27.90 20.05
C LEU A 43 16.02 28.69 21.37
N ASP A 44 15.92 28.00 22.51
CA ASP A 44 16.11 28.62 23.83
C ASP A 44 17.57 29.10 24.03
N LYS A 45 18.53 28.46 23.36
CA LYS A 45 19.93 28.92 23.25
C LYS A 45 20.14 29.97 22.15
N SER A 46 19.08 30.64 21.70
CA SER A 46 19.11 31.71 20.69
C SER A 46 19.59 31.29 19.30
N VAL A 47 19.47 30.00 18.95
CA VAL A 47 19.69 29.54 17.56
C VAL A 47 18.55 30.02 16.69
N ASP A 48 18.87 30.53 15.50
CA ASP A 48 17.86 30.95 14.54
C ASP A 48 17.10 29.75 13.93
N PRO A 49 15.75 29.75 13.94
CA PRO A 49 14.92 28.63 13.49
C PRO A 49 15.03 28.39 11.98
N ILE A 50 15.26 29.43 11.19
CA ILE A 50 15.37 29.34 9.73
C ILE A 50 16.69 28.64 9.40
N VAL A 51 17.78 29.05 10.04
CA VAL A 51 19.09 28.39 9.88
C VAL A 51 19.03 26.94 10.34
N PHE A 52 18.45 26.69 11.52
CA PHE A 52 18.31 25.34 12.06
C PHE A 52 17.54 24.42 11.11
N SER A 53 16.38 24.88 10.60
CA SER A 53 15.55 24.12 9.67
C SER A 53 16.27 23.89 8.34
N PHE A 54 16.88 24.93 7.77
CA PHE A 54 17.60 24.84 6.49
C PHE A 54 18.76 23.83 6.55
N LEU A 55 19.60 23.87 7.58
CA LEU A 55 20.71 22.93 7.74
C LEU A 55 20.22 21.49 7.95
N ARG A 56 19.12 21.32 8.70
CA ARG A 56 18.47 20.01 8.84
C ARG A 56 18.02 19.49 7.48
N ASP A 57 17.35 20.32 6.68
CA ASP A 57 16.71 19.93 5.42
C ASP A 57 17.72 19.67 4.29
N VAL A 58 18.82 20.46 4.24
CA VAL A 58 19.95 20.19 3.34
C VAL A 58 20.64 18.88 3.72
N GLY A 59 20.92 18.66 5.01
CA GLY A 59 21.50 17.40 5.46
C GLY A 59 20.59 16.19 5.20
N ALA A 60 19.27 16.36 5.40
CA ALA A 60 18.25 15.37 5.03
C ALA A 60 18.34 15.04 3.54
N THR A 61 18.40 16.07 2.70
CA THR A 61 18.51 15.92 1.23
C THR A 61 19.73 15.09 0.85
N VAL A 62 20.90 15.41 1.41
CA VAL A 62 22.15 14.68 1.14
C VAL A 62 22.03 13.22 1.58
N ILE A 63 21.62 12.97 2.82
CA ILE A 63 21.48 11.61 3.36
C ILE A 63 20.48 10.78 2.55
N LEU A 64 19.32 11.36 2.24
CA LEU A 64 18.26 10.68 1.49
C LEU A 64 18.65 10.43 0.04
N LEU A 65 19.34 11.37 -0.62
CA LEU A 65 19.86 11.16 -1.98
C LEU A 65 20.97 10.11 -2.01
N CYS A 66 21.87 10.12 -1.04
CA CYS A 66 22.89 9.07 -0.89
C CYS A 66 22.24 7.71 -0.65
N ALA A 67 21.28 7.62 0.27
CA ALA A 67 20.53 6.40 0.52
C ALA A 67 19.73 5.94 -0.71
N ALA A 68 19.15 6.86 -1.48
CA ALA A 68 18.42 6.56 -2.72
C ALA A 68 19.34 6.03 -3.82
N ARG A 69 20.56 6.59 -3.93
CA ARG A 69 21.59 6.17 -4.91
C ARG A 69 22.22 4.83 -4.54
N LEU A 70 22.53 4.61 -3.26
CA LEU A 70 23.16 3.38 -2.77
C LEU A 70 22.15 2.25 -2.54
N GLY A 71 20.87 2.58 -2.40
CA GLY A 71 19.82 1.65 -1.98
C GLY A 71 19.22 0.77 -3.07
N GLY A 72 19.58 0.93 -4.34
CA GLY A 72 19.17 0.05 -5.45
C GLY A 72 19.10 0.74 -6.83
N PRO A 73 18.83 -0.02 -7.91
CA PRO A 73 18.93 0.43 -9.31
C PRO A 73 17.83 1.40 -9.78
N ARG A 74 16.84 1.75 -8.94
CA ARG A 74 15.69 2.61 -9.29
C ARG A 74 15.80 4.06 -8.79
N PHE A 75 17.00 4.66 -8.85
CA PHE A 75 17.12 6.10 -8.60
C PHE A 75 16.45 6.88 -9.75
N ALA A 76 15.25 7.39 -9.50
CA ALA A 76 14.47 8.13 -10.49
C ALA A 76 14.57 9.65 -10.25
N VAL A 77 15.07 10.37 -11.25
CA VAL A 77 15.00 11.83 -11.29
C VAL A 77 13.58 12.24 -11.75
N PRO A 78 12.93 13.23 -11.10
CA PRO A 78 11.64 13.74 -11.52
C PRO A 78 11.68 14.22 -12.98
N ARG A 79 10.65 13.90 -13.76
CA ARG A 79 10.47 14.48 -15.09
C ARG A 79 10.07 15.95 -14.96
N ARG A 80 10.39 16.77 -15.98
CA ARG A 80 9.99 18.20 -16.02
C ARG A 80 8.49 18.38 -15.81
N ALA A 81 7.67 17.52 -16.41
CA ALA A 81 6.22 17.52 -16.24
C ALA A 81 5.75 17.32 -14.79
N HIS A 82 6.59 16.71 -13.94
CA HIS A 82 6.26 16.42 -12.55
C HIS A 82 6.91 17.38 -11.55
N PHE A 83 7.74 18.32 -12.01
CA PHE A 83 8.46 19.25 -11.14
C PHE A 83 7.51 20.03 -10.22
N CYS A 84 6.36 20.48 -10.73
CA CYS A 84 5.38 21.18 -9.91
C CYS A 84 4.86 20.32 -8.74
N TYR A 85 4.66 19.01 -8.94
CA TYR A 85 4.23 18.13 -7.85
C TYR A 85 5.32 17.98 -6.77
N PHE A 86 6.58 17.83 -7.16
CA PHE A 86 7.70 17.76 -6.21
C PHE A 86 7.96 19.10 -5.51
N ALA A 87 7.79 20.22 -6.22
CA ALA A 87 7.85 21.55 -5.65
C ALA A 87 6.75 21.74 -4.60
N LEU A 88 5.49 21.41 -4.92
CA LEU A 88 4.39 21.43 -3.95
C LEU A 88 4.63 20.49 -2.78
N LEU A 89 5.21 19.31 -3.01
CA LEU A 89 5.56 18.36 -1.96
C LEU A 89 6.60 18.96 -0.98
N GLY A 90 7.64 19.62 -1.51
CA GLY A 90 8.65 20.30 -0.70
C GLY A 90 8.12 21.56 0.02
N LEU A 91 7.22 22.30 -0.61
CA LEU A 91 6.55 23.44 0.00
C LEU A 91 5.66 23.00 1.17
N LEU A 92 4.78 22.03 0.96
CA LEU A 92 3.82 21.57 1.98
C LEU A 92 4.50 20.77 3.09
N GLY A 93 5.34 19.80 2.75
CA GLY A 93 5.88 18.84 3.71
C GLY A 93 7.11 19.33 4.47
N VAL A 94 7.96 20.14 3.83
CA VAL A 94 9.26 20.52 4.37
C VAL A 94 9.25 21.99 4.76
N THR A 95 8.95 22.88 3.81
CA THR A 95 8.97 24.33 4.06
C THR A 95 7.90 24.72 5.07
N ILE A 96 6.61 24.47 4.79
CA ILE A 96 5.54 24.75 5.75
C ILE A 96 5.55 23.69 6.84
N GLY A 97 5.54 22.41 6.46
CA GLY A 97 5.38 21.28 7.37
C GLY A 97 6.43 21.17 8.47
N GLN A 98 7.69 21.53 8.22
CA GLN A 98 8.74 21.45 9.23
C GLN A 98 9.18 22.81 9.77
N MET A 99 9.26 23.85 8.93
CA MET A 99 9.73 25.16 9.40
C MET A 99 8.71 25.81 10.34
N PHE A 100 7.41 25.68 10.08
CA PHE A 100 6.39 26.27 10.95
C PHE A 100 6.36 25.58 12.31
N LEU A 101 6.64 24.27 12.39
CA LEU A 101 6.82 23.58 13.66
C LEU A 101 7.98 24.20 14.46
N VAL A 102 9.16 24.36 13.83
CA VAL A 102 10.34 24.93 14.50
C VAL A 102 10.09 26.38 14.92
N ILE A 103 9.47 27.21 14.07
CA ILE A 103 9.12 28.59 14.42
C ILE A 103 8.08 28.61 15.54
N ALA A 104 7.06 27.75 15.50
CA ALA A 104 6.03 27.67 16.53
C ALA A 104 6.63 27.38 17.91
N LEU A 105 7.66 26.53 18.00
CA LEU A 105 8.36 26.21 19.26
C LEU A 105 9.07 27.41 19.91
N LYS A 106 9.20 28.56 19.21
CA LYS A 106 9.56 29.82 19.86
C LYS A 106 8.45 30.36 20.76
N TYR A 107 7.21 30.16 20.34
CA TYR A 107 6.02 30.75 20.94
C TYR A 107 5.23 29.77 21.80
N THR A 108 5.46 28.46 21.62
CA THR A 108 4.76 27.38 22.31
C THR A 108 5.70 26.26 22.76
N THR A 109 5.16 25.29 23.51
CA THR A 109 5.90 24.13 24.03
C THR A 109 5.87 22.94 23.07
N PRO A 110 6.86 22.03 23.15
CA PRO A 110 6.78 20.72 22.52
C PRO A 110 5.54 19.92 22.96
N LEU A 111 5.09 20.11 24.20
CA LEU A 111 3.86 19.48 24.72
C LEU A 111 2.62 19.94 23.97
N ASN A 112 2.45 21.25 23.79
CA ASN A 112 1.32 21.77 23.04
C ASN A 112 1.37 21.36 21.55
N ALA A 113 2.57 21.33 20.95
CA ALA A 113 2.75 20.77 19.61
C ALA A 113 2.36 19.29 19.52
N MET A 114 2.76 18.47 20.48
CA MET A 114 2.39 17.06 20.58
C MET A 114 0.88 16.84 20.58
N VAL A 115 0.13 17.70 21.27
CA VAL A 115 -1.34 17.59 21.36
C VAL A 115 -1.98 17.84 20.00
N LEU A 116 -1.49 18.82 19.24
CA LEU A 116 -2.08 19.18 17.95
C LEU A 116 -1.69 18.24 16.79
N GLN A 117 -0.52 17.59 16.84
CA GLN A 117 0.01 16.77 15.73
C GLN A 117 -0.92 15.63 15.24
N PRO A 118 -1.63 14.87 16.10
CA PRO A 118 -2.56 13.85 15.63
C PRO A 118 -3.80 14.43 14.92
N SER A 119 -3.96 15.75 14.83
CA SER A 119 -4.94 16.39 13.96
C SER A 119 -4.63 16.18 12.47
N GLN A 120 -3.37 15.92 12.09
CA GLN A 120 -2.97 15.67 10.69
C GLN A 120 -3.77 14.52 10.02
N PRO A 121 -3.81 13.29 10.56
CA PRO A 121 -4.61 12.20 9.98
C PRO A 121 -6.12 12.49 10.00
N VAL A 122 -6.62 13.24 10.98
CA VAL A 122 -8.03 13.66 11.04
C VAL A 122 -8.36 14.64 9.92
N LEU A 123 -7.54 15.67 9.73
CA LEU A 123 -7.66 16.62 8.62
C LEU A 123 -7.51 15.91 7.27
N THR A 124 -6.64 14.90 7.19
CA THR A 124 -6.50 14.07 5.99
C THR A 124 -7.80 13.33 5.67
N ALA A 125 -8.44 12.72 6.67
CA ALA A 125 -9.73 12.06 6.52
C ALA A 125 -10.84 13.05 6.14
N LEU A 126 -10.87 14.23 6.77
CA LEU A 126 -11.82 15.29 6.46
C LEU A 126 -11.67 15.79 5.01
N ILE A 127 -10.45 16.10 4.57
CA ILE A 127 -10.20 16.53 3.19
C ILE A 127 -10.56 15.40 2.23
N GLY A 128 -10.21 14.16 2.55
CA GLY A 128 -10.58 12.99 1.76
C GLY A 128 -12.10 12.86 1.60
N ALA A 129 -12.85 13.10 2.68
CA ALA A 129 -14.31 13.13 2.65
C ALA A 129 -14.87 14.28 1.80
N LEU A 130 -14.37 15.51 1.97
CA LEU A 130 -14.83 16.70 1.26
C LEU A 130 -14.52 16.64 -0.25
N THR A 131 -13.39 16.04 -0.61
CA THR A 131 -12.95 15.90 -2.02
C THR A 131 -13.55 14.67 -2.71
N GLY A 132 -14.31 13.83 -1.99
CA GLY A 132 -14.85 12.58 -2.52
C GLY A 132 -13.81 11.48 -2.75
N LEU A 133 -12.55 11.69 -2.33
CA LEU A 133 -11.50 10.66 -2.35
C LEU A 133 -11.81 9.51 -1.37
N GLU A 134 -12.53 9.81 -0.28
CA GLU A 134 -12.96 8.86 0.74
C GLU A 134 -14.43 9.12 1.11
N PRO A 135 -15.41 8.60 0.35
CA PRO A 135 -16.83 8.91 0.57
C PRO A 135 -17.30 8.47 1.96
N LEU A 136 -17.90 9.39 2.71
CA LEU A 136 -18.51 9.10 4.02
C LEU A 136 -19.95 8.60 3.81
N HIS A 137 -20.14 7.28 3.88
CA HIS A 137 -21.48 6.71 3.92
C HIS A 137 -22.10 6.92 5.32
N VAL A 138 -22.73 8.08 5.53
CA VAL A 138 -23.27 8.54 6.83
C VAL A 138 -24.37 7.64 7.41
N SER A 139 -25.02 6.83 6.57
CA SER A 139 -26.01 5.84 6.99
C SER A 139 -25.40 4.60 7.64
N GLN A 140 -24.09 4.37 7.47
CA GLN A 140 -23.40 3.23 8.05
C GLN A 140 -22.71 3.62 9.35
N TRP A 141 -22.69 2.70 10.33
CA TRP A 141 -22.07 2.95 11.64
C TRP A 141 -20.60 3.38 11.53
N HIS A 142 -19.84 2.83 10.57
CA HIS A 142 -18.46 3.25 10.30
C HIS A 142 -18.37 4.71 9.83
N GLY A 143 -19.34 5.19 9.04
CA GLY A 143 -19.41 6.58 8.61
C GLY A 143 -19.69 7.51 9.79
N GLN A 144 -20.62 7.11 10.66
CA GLN A 144 -20.93 7.83 11.89
C GLN A 144 -19.73 7.86 12.84
N LEU A 145 -18.99 6.75 12.98
CA LEU A 145 -17.79 6.67 13.80
C LEU A 145 -16.64 7.55 13.25
N SER A 146 -16.48 7.62 11.92
CA SER A 146 -15.52 8.56 11.30
C SER A 146 -15.90 10.02 11.61
N ILE A 147 -17.17 10.39 11.50
CA ILE A 147 -17.65 11.74 11.79
C ILE A 147 -17.45 12.07 13.26
N LEU A 148 -17.84 11.16 14.16
CA LEU A 148 -17.62 11.31 15.59
C LEU A 148 -16.14 11.52 15.90
N GLY A 149 -15.26 10.74 15.26
CA GLY A 149 -13.82 10.89 15.43
C GLY A 149 -13.28 12.25 14.96
N ILE A 150 -13.80 12.77 13.84
CA ILE A 150 -13.46 14.12 13.34
C ILE A 150 -13.93 15.20 14.31
N VAL A 151 -15.16 15.10 14.82
CA VAL A 151 -15.72 16.05 15.79
C VAL A 151 -14.94 16.04 17.10
N LEU A 152 -14.65 14.84 17.65
CA LEU A 152 -13.84 14.72 18.87
C LEU A 152 -12.46 15.35 18.70
N ALA A 153 -11.77 15.07 17.60
CA ALA A 153 -10.48 15.68 17.35
C ALA A 153 -10.54 17.21 17.19
N ALA A 154 -11.59 17.76 16.56
CA ALA A 154 -11.80 19.20 16.49
C ALA A 154 -12.03 19.81 17.89
N VAL A 155 -12.82 19.16 18.74
CA VAL A 155 -13.03 19.58 20.14
C VAL A 155 -11.73 19.53 20.93
N GLY A 156 -10.95 18.45 20.82
CA GLY A 156 -9.68 18.34 21.51
C GLY A 156 -8.65 19.37 21.05
N ALA A 157 -8.63 19.71 19.75
CA ALA A 157 -7.80 20.81 19.23
C ALA A 157 -8.25 22.18 19.75
N ALA A 158 -9.57 22.41 19.86
CA ALA A 158 -10.11 23.63 20.45
C ALA A 158 -9.78 23.76 21.95
N LEU A 159 -9.83 22.65 22.70
CA LEU A 159 -9.41 22.60 24.11
C LEU A 159 -7.91 22.90 24.27
N ALA A 160 -7.07 22.35 23.40
CA ALA A 160 -5.64 22.65 23.37
C ALA A 160 -5.37 24.13 23.05
N LEU A 161 -6.15 24.72 22.13
CA LEU A 161 -6.05 26.15 21.80
C LEU A 161 -6.47 27.05 22.97
N ALA A 162 -7.53 26.68 23.68
CA ALA A 162 -8.09 27.47 24.77
C ALA A 162 -7.29 27.38 26.07
N TYR A 163 -6.67 26.24 26.35
CA TYR A 163 -6.07 25.93 27.66
C TYR A 163 -4.63 25.39 27.61
N GLY A 164 -4.00 25.36 26.43
CA GLY A 164 -2.65 24.81 26.25
C GLY A 164 -1.55 25.57 26.98
N SER A 165 -0.52 24.85 27.40
CA SER A 165 0.61 25.42 28.15
C SER A 165 1.57 26.23 27.26
N ALA A 166 1.73 27.52 27.55
CA ALA A 166 2.72 28.38 26.91
C ALA A 166 4.17 28.01 27.32
N ALA A 167 5.15 28.35 26.48
CA ALA A 167 6.55 28.08 26.77
C ALA A 167 7.01 28.80 28.05
N PRO A 168 7.77 28.14 28.95
CA PRO A 168 8.32 28.80 30.13
C PRO A 168 9.40 29.79 29.69
N GLY A 169 9.16 31.08 29.91
CA GLY A 169 10.17 32.13 29.77
C GLY A 169 9.78 33.22 28.77
N GLU A 170 9.03 34.22 29.26
CA GLU A 170 9.31 35.65 29.05
C GLU A 170 8.36 36.48 29.93
N ASN A 171 8.63 36.51 31.24
CA ASN A 171 8.27 37.67 32.06
C ASN A 171 9.23 38.82 31.69
N ARG A 172 9.18 39.27 30.43
CA ARG A 172 9.84 40.51 30.01
C ARG A 172 8.82 41.63 30.18
N VAL A 173 9.10 42.50 31.15
CA VAL A 173 8.37 43.75 31.39
C VAL A 173 8.25 44.49 30.05
N GLY A 174 7.03 44.60 29.51
CA GLY A 174 6.74 45.39 28.30
C GLY A 174 6.36 44.62 27.02
N HIS A 175 5.98 43.34 27.05
CA HIS A 175 5.45 42.61 25.87
C HIS A 175 3.95 42.26 26.02
N PRO A 176 3.19 42.20 24.90
CA PRO A 176 1.74 41.97 24.89
C PRO A 176 1.37 40.64 25.57
N PRO A 177 0.11 40.48 26.01
CA PRO A 177 -0.31 39.42 26.93
C PRO A 177 0.11 38.01 26.45
N GLN A 178 0.48 37.16 27.40
CA GLN A 178 0.94 35.77 27.26
C GLN A 178 0.09 34.90 26.31
N GLN A 179 -1.19 35.28 26.11
CA GLN A 179 -2.12 34.68 25.15
C GLN A 179 -1.78 34.96 23.68
N HIS A 180 -1.26 36.13 23.32
CA HIS A 180 -0.96 36.49 21.93
C HIS A 180 0.20 35.66 21.37
N SER A 181 1.25 35.41 22.16
CA SER A 181 2.36 34.54 21.77
C SER A 181 1.87 33.10 21.54
N LEU A 182 1.09 32.56 22.47
CA LEU A 182 0.55 31.20 22.35
C LEU A 182 -0.38 31.06 21.13
N LEU A 183 -1.21 32.07 20.85
CA LEU A 183 -2.08 32.08 19.67
C LEU A 183 -1.28 32.02 18.36
N ILE A 184 -0.19 32.79 18.25
CA ILE A 184 0.72 32.74 17.08
C ILE A 184 1.30 31.33 16.92
N GLY A 185 1.78 30.73 18.00
CA GLY A 185 2.29 29.36 18.01
C GLY A 185 1.24 28.35 17.52
N ASN A 186 0.01 28.46 18.01
CA ASN A 186 -1.09 27.57 17.63
C ASN A 186 -1.55 27.74 16.19
N CYS A 187 -1.60 28.98 15.67
CA CYS A 187 -1.90 29.24 14.27
C CYS A 187 -0.83 28.64 13.34
N LEU A 188 0.44 28.71 13.72
CA LEU A 188 1.53 28.09 12.97
C LEU A 188 1.41 26.55 12.99
N LEU A 189 1.14 25.95 14.15
CA LEU A 189 0.93 24.51 14.29
C LEU A 189 -0.30 24.01 13.53
N GLY A 190 -1.41 24.74 13.58
CA GLY A 190 -2.63 24.43 12.82
C GLY A 190 -2.38 24.46 11.31
N THR A 191 -1.67 25.50 10.84
CA THR A 191 -1.25 25.62 9.44
C THR A 191 -0.33 24.46 9.02
N GLN A 192 0.62 24.10 9.89
CA GLN A 192 1.51 22.96 9.70
C GLN A 192 0.75 21.62 9.66
N CYS A 193 -0.27 21.44 10.50
CA CYS A 193 -1.12 20.26 10.47
C CYS A 193 -1.91 20.15 9.16
N LEU A 194 -2.47 21.25 8.68
CA LEU A 194 -3.17 21.31 7.40
C LEU A 194 -2.24 21.02 6.22
N ALA A 195 -1.06 21.65 6.19
CA ALA A 195 -0.04 21.41 5.17
C ALA A 195 0.44 19.95 5.18
N GLY A 196 0.58 19.36 6.38
CA GLY A 196 0.88 17.93 6.55
C GLY A 196 -0.21 17.04 5.96
N ALA A 197 -1.49 17.32 6.22
CA ALA A 197 -2.60 16.56 5.64
C ALA A 197 -2.61 16.62 4.10
N LEU A 198 -2.43 17.81 3.53
CA LEU A 198 -2.30 18.00 2.08
C LEU A 198 -1.07 17.30 1.50
N TYR A 199 0.06 17.36 2.21
CA TYR A 199 1.28 16.63 1.84
C TYR A 199 1.02 15.13 1.74
N GLN A 200 0.31 14.51 2.69
CA GLN A 200 0.04 13.07 2.66
C GLN A 200 -0.81 12.68 1.45
N LEU A 201 -1.84 13.46 1.14
CA LEU A 201 -2.69 13.23 -0.04
C LEU A 201 -1.90 13.39 -1.34
N LEU A 202 -1.07 14.43 -1.42
CA LEU A 202 -0.20 14.68 -2.57
C LEU A 202 0.88 13.60 -2.71
N GLN A 203 1.50 13.17 -1.62
CA GLN A 203 2.53 12.13 -1.60
C GLN A 203 1.97 10.82 -2.14
N LYS A 204 0.77 10.41 -1.71
CA LYS A 204 0.06 9.23 -2.23
C LYS A 204 -0.10 9.32 -3.75
N ARG A 205 -0.49 10.49 -4.27
CA ARG A 205 -0.65 10.73 -5.72
C ARG A 205 0.69 10.67 -6.46
N VAL A 206 1.74 11.29 -5.93
CA VAL A 206 3.09 11.29 -6.52
C VAL A 206 3.68 9.88 -6.59
N LEU A 207 3.47 9.08 -5.54
CA LEU A 207 3.89 7.67 -5.51
C LEU A 207 3.19 6.83 -6.58
N SER A 208 1.97 7.19 -7.00
CA SER A 208 1.25 6.51 -8.07
C SER A 208 1.52 7.05 -9.49
N LEU A 209 2.23 8.18 -9.63
CA LEU A 209 2.52 8.76 -10.95
C LEU A 209 3.36 7.81 -11.81
N ASP A 210 3.09 7.80 -13.12
CA ASP A 210 3.80 6.96 -14.11
C ASP A 210 3.87 5.47 -13.70
N GLY A 211 2.82 4.92 -13.10
CA GLY A 211 2.77 3.50 -12.71
C GLY A 211 3.72 3.13 -11.58
N GLY A 212 4.01 4.07 -10.66
CA GLY A 212 4.90 3.81 -9.52
C GLY A 212 6.38 4.01 -9.82
N ARG A 213 6.71 4.84 -10.83
CA ARG A 213 8.09 5.13 -11.25
C ARG A 213 8.97 5.64 -10.10
N TYR A 214 8.41 6.40 -9.17
CA TYR A 214 9.16 7.08 -8.10
C TYR A 214 9.07 6.27 -6.80
N PRO A 215 10.16 5.62 -6.35
CA PRO A 215 10.15 4.95 -5.05
C PRO A 215 10.04 5.96 -3.91
N SER A 216 9.52 5.53 -2.75
CA SER A 216 9.26 6.42 -1.60
C SER A 216 10.49 7.20 -1.13
N LEU A 217 11.66 6.58 -1.22
CA LEU A 217 12.92 7.23 -0.87
C LEU A 217 13.30 8.36 -1.84
N ALA A 218 13.03 8.19 -3.14
CA ALA A 218 13.24 9.25 -4.13
C ALA A 218 12.22 10.38 -3.96
N VAL A 219 10.96 10.04 -3.66
CA VAL A 219 9.92 11.04 -3.37
C VAL A 219 10.32 11.89 -2.15
N ALA A 220 10.81 11.26 -1.09
CA ALA A 220 11.32 11.95 0.09
C ALA A 220 12.56 12.82 -0.25
N SER A 221 13.56 12.27 -0.94
CA SER A 221 14.81 13.00 -1.24
C SER A 221 14.58 14.26 -2.06
N TRP A 222 13.76 14.16 -3.12
CA TRP A 222 13.43 15.31 -3.97
C TRP A 222 12.46 16.29 -3.29
N GLY A 223 11.60 15.81 -2.39
CA GLY A 223 10.78 16.66 -1.53
C GLY A 223 11.63 17.53 -0.59
N TYR A 224 12.61 16.95 0.09
CA TYR A 224 13.57 17.69 0.92
C TYR A 224 14.43 18.65 0.11
N ALA A 225 14.89 18.25 -1.08
CA ALA A 225 15.64 19.13 -1.98
C ALA A 225 14.80 20.36 -2.39
N ALA A 226 13.54 20.14 -2.77
CA ALA A 226 12.62 21.22 -3.11
C ALA A 226 12.32 22.12 -1.90
N GLY A 227 12.11 21.54 -0.72
CA GLY A 227 11.92 22.30 0.52
C GLY A 227 13.11 23.19 0.87
N ALA A 228 14.32 22.65 0.83
CA ALA A 228 15.54 23.42 1.05
C ALA A 228 15.68 24.56 0.02
N ALA A 229 15.30 24.34 -1.24
CA ALA A 229 15.29 25.37 -2.28
C ALA A 229 14.30 26.50 -1.99
N PHE A 230 13.15 26.22 -1.35
CA PHE A 230 12.20 27.25 -0.91
C PHE A 230 12.67 28.00 0.34
N THR A 231 13.36 27.34 1.27
CA THR A 231 13.88 27.97 2.49
C THR A 231 15.15 28.80 2.22
N GLY A 232 15.97 28.42 1.25
CA GLY A 232 17.24 29.08 0.91
C GLY A 232 17.13 30.60 0.71
N PRO A 233 16.18 31.11 -0.08
CA PRO A 233 15.95 32.55 -0.26
C PRO A 233 15.62 33.33 1.02
N VAL A 234 15.17 32.65 2.08
CA VAL A 234 14.84 33.27 3.38
C VAL A 234 16.08 33.37 4.28
N LEU A 235 17.14 32.60 3.99
CA LEU A 235 18.36 32.54 4.80
C LEU A 235 19.07 33.89 5.01
N PRO A 236 19.12 34.84 4.04
CA PRO A 236 19.72 36.15 4.25
C PRO A 236 19.07 36.98 5.38
N PHE A 237 17.83 36.66 5.75
CA PHE A 237 17.10 37.33 6.82
C PHE A 237 17.31 36.67 8.19
N ALA A 238 18.10 35.59 8.25
CA ALA A 238 18.30 34.79 9.45
C ALA A 238 19.61 35.13 10.18
N ARG A 239 19.63 34.95 11.51
CA ARG A 239 20.83 35.22 12.32
C ARG A 239 21.77 34.01 12.34
N LEU A 240 22.84 34.07 11.57
CA LEU A 240 23.81 32.98 11.49
C LEU A 240 24.74 32.96 12.72
N SER A 241 24.83 31.82 13.40
CA SER A 241 25.72 31.63 14.55
C SER A 241 26.49 30.31 14.43
N ARG A 242 27.66 30.19 15.07
CA ARG A 242 28.42 28.92 15.10
C ARG A 242 27.64 27.80 15.78
N ALA A 243 26.79 28.13 16.77
CA ALA A 243 25.94 27.17 17.46
C ALA A 243 24.90 26.53 16.52
N SER A 244 24.47 27.25 15.48
CA SER A 244 23.51 26.75 14.48
C SER A 244 24.02 25.52 13.71
N PHE A 245 25.34 25.33 13.60
CA PHE A 245 25.95 24.22 12.88
C PHE A 245 26.19 22.96 13.75
N ALA A 246 26.17 23.07 15.08
CA ALA A 246 26.52 21.96 15.98
C ALA A 246 25.33 21.03 16.29
N LEU A 247 24.11 21.57 16.30
CA LEU A 247 22.90 20.92 16.81
C LEU A 247 22.09 20.04 15.82
N PRO A 248 22.13 20.21 14.48
CA PRO A 248 21.29 19.43 13.55
C PRO A 248 21.61 17.92 13.46
N ARG A 249 22.72 17.45 14.06
CA ARG A 249 23.23 16.07 13.89
C ARG A 249 22.25 14.98 14.35
N LEU A 250 21.50 15.23 15.43
CA LEU A 250 20.46 14.30 15.93
C LEU A 250 19.25 14.23 14.98
N GLY A 251 18.87 15.36 14.38
CA GLY A 251 17.81 15.39 13.37
C GLY A 251 18.18 14.61 12.11
N TRP A 252 19.45 14.67 11.69
CA TRP A 252 19.96 13.87 10.57
C TRP A 252 19.92 12.37 10.84
N LEU A 253 20.21 11.93 12.07
CA LEU A 253 20.09 10.53 12.47
C LEU A 253 18.62 10.06 12.40
N ALA A 254 17.70 10.86 12.91
CA ALA A 254 16.25 10.58 12.83
C ALA A 254 15.79 10.38 11.38
N LEU A 255 16.26 11.25 10.48
CA LEU A 255 15.94 11.20 9.06
C LEU A 255 16.59 10.01 8.35
N ALA A 256 17.80 9.61 8.73
CA ALA A 256 18.44 8.40 8.21
C ALA A 256 17.65 7.13 8.60
N TYR A 257 17.18 7.04 9.85
CA TYR A 257 16.32 5.92 10.29
C TYR A 257 14.95 5.95 9.61
N ALA A 258 14.34 7.13 9.45
CA ALA A 258 13.08 7.27 8.71
C ALA A 258 13.22 6.85 7.24
N ALA A 259 14.34 7.17 6.59
CA ALA A 259 14.67 6.72 5.25
C ALA A 259 14.72 5.20 5.15
N TYR A 260 15.42 4.58 6.11
CA TYR A 260 15.56 3.13 6.19
C TYR A 260 14.22 2.44 6.47
N ALA A 261 13.40 3.00 7.35
CA ALA A 261 12.05 2.54 7.65
C ALA A 261 11.13 2.64 6.43
N ASN A 262 11.13 3.77 5.73
CA ASN A 262 10.34 3.97 4.51
C ASN A 262 10.67 2.95 3.42
N LYS A 263 11.95 2.53 3.31
CA LYS A 263 12.37 1.47 2.38
C LYS A 263 11.74 0.11 2.71
N ARG A 264 11.48 -0.18 3.99
CA ARG A 264 11.02 -1.49 4.49
C ARG A 264 9.51 -1.57 4.72
N ALA A 265 8.88 -0.48 5.16
CA ALA A 265 7.51 -0.42 5.67
C ALA A 265 6.55 0.40 4.80
N GLY A 266 7.09 1.22 3.88
CA GLY A 266 6.32 2.22 3.16
C GLY A 266 5.93 3.43 4.03
N PRO A 267 5.70 4.61 3.42
CA PRO A 267 5.45 5.86 4.17
C PRO A 267 4.12 5.85 4.93
N THR A 268 3.10 5.16 4.43
CA THR A 268 1.78 5.05 5.09
C THR A 268 1.86 4.32 6.44
N LEU A 269 2.75 3.33 6.57
CA LEU A 269 2.88 2.58 7.83
C LEU A 269 3.66 3.41 8.87
N VAL A 270 4.62 4.23 8.45
CA VAL A 270 5.33 5.16 9.35
C VAL A 270 4.37 6.18 9.98
N THR A 271 3.40 6.66 9.21
CA THR A 271 2.48 7.71 9.67
C THR A 271 1.40 7.17 10.60
N ALA A 272 1.05 5.89 10.48
CA ALA A 272 0.19 5.20 11.44
C ALA A 272 0.77 5.17 12.88
N PHE A 273 2.09 5.32 13.02
CA PHE A 273 2.78 5.32 14.31
C PHE A 273 2.97 6.72 14.91
N PHE A 274 2.53 7.80 14.25
CA PHE A 274 2.63 9.18 14.76
C PHE A 274 2.06 9.39 16.18
N PRO A 275 1.00 8.68 16.63
CA PRO A 275 0.56 8.78 18.03
C PRO A 275 1.66 8.47 19.05
N LEU A 276 2.57 7.53 18.74
CA LEU A 276 3.71 7.23 19.62
C LEU A 276 4.71 8.38 19.67
N GLN A 277 4.93 9.09 18.55
CA GLN A 277 5.78 10.28 18.54
C GLN A 277 5.25 11.33 19.52
N SER A 278 3.93 11.54 19.55
CA SER A 278 3.29 12.42 20.54
C SER A 278 3.61 11.96 21.96
N THR A 279 3.37 10.69 22.31
CA THR A 279 3.66 10.16 23.66
C THR A 279 5.13 10.33 24.07
N PHE A 280 6.08 9.98 23.19
CA PHE A 280 7.51 10.15 23.49
C PHE A 280 7.91 11.63 23.59
N THR A 281 7.26 12.53 22.85
CA THR A 281 7.49 13.99 22.97
C THR A 281 7.10 14.48 24.37
N ALA A 282 6.00 13.98 24.94
CA ALA A 282 5.63 14.28 26.32
C ALA A 282 6.69 13.85 27.32
N VAL A 283 7.13 12.59 27.22
CA VAL A 283 8.15 12.03 28.11
C VAL A 283 9.44 12.83 28.00
N PHE A 284 9.89 13.14 26.79
CA PHE A 284 11.14 13.89 26.58
C PHE A 284 11.03 15.35 27.01
N ALA A 285 9.90 16.01 26.80
CA ALA A 285 9.67 17.37 27.30
C ALA A 285 9.69 17.40 28.84
N PHE A 286 9.09 16.41 29.49
CA PHE A 286 9.14 16.28 30.96
C PHE A 286 10.56 16.02 31.47
N VAL A 287 11.26 15.04 30.90
CA VAL A 287 12.59 14.61 31.37
C VAL A 287 13.69 15.63 31.06
N PHE A 288 13.73 16.15 29.83
CA PHE A 288 14.86 16.97 29.36
C PHE A 288 14.61 18.47 29.42
N LEU A 289 13.35 18.92 29.37
CA LEU A 289 13.00 20.35 29.47
C LEU A 289 12.35 20.71 30.80
N HIS A 290 12.12 19.73 31.69
CA HIS A 290 11.43 19.91 32.97
C HIS A 290 10.06 20.57 32.83
N GLN A 291 9.34 20.26 31.74
CA GLN A 291 7.99 20.74 31.45
C GLN A 291 6.98 19.62 31.74
N PRO A 292 6.28 19.62 32.90
CA PRO A 292 5.24 18.63 33.17
C PRO A 292 4.00 18.90 32.31
N PRO A 293 3.33 17.85 31.81
CA PRO A 293 2.05 18.01 31.12
C PRO A 293 0.99 18.51 32.11
N THR A 294 0.22 19.53 31.71
CA THR A 294 -0.90 20.01 32.53
C THR A 294 -2.12 19.10 32.37
N ALA A 295 -3.09 19.25 33.28
CA ALA A 295 -4.38 18.57 33.15
C ALA A 295 -5.09 18.91 31.83
N ALA A 296 -4.92 20.14 31.33
CA ALA A 296 -5.47 20.58 30.05
C ALA A 296 -4.77 19.90 28.86
N ASP A 297 -3.44 19.77 28.89
CA ASP A 297 -2.68 19.07 27.86
C ASP A 297 -3.08 17.58 27.77
N LEU A 298 -3.28 16.93 28.94
CA LEU A 298 -3.72 15.55 29.02
C LEU A 298 -5.17 15.37 28.54
N ALA A 299 -6.07 16.28 28.92
CA ALA A 299 -7.48 16.23 28.50
C ALA A 299 -7.61 16.47 26.98
N GLY A 300 -6.99 17.53 26.45
CA GLY A 300 -7.00 17.85 25.02
C GLY A 300 -6.35 16.75 24.19
N GLY A 301 -5.17 16.27 24.61
CA GLY A 301 -4.48 15.16 23.96
C GLY A 301 -5.28 13.85 23.98
N GLY A 302 -5.91 13.52 25.12
CA GLY A 302 -6.77 12.34 25.25
C GLY A 302 -7.97 12.36 24.31
N VAL A 303 -8.65 13.52 24.20
CA VAL A 303 -9.79 13.70 23.29
C VAL A 303 -9.36 13.58 21.82
N ILE A 304 -8.22 14.15 21.43
CA ILE A 304 -7.67 14.01 20.07
C ILE A 304 -7.32 12.56 19.76
N LEU A 305 -6.67 11.85 20.68
CA LEU A 305 -6.31 10.45 20.51
C LEU A 305 -7.56 9.55 20.42
N ALA A 306 -8.60 9.83 21.19
CA ALA A 306 -9.89 9.15 21.07
C ALA A 306 -10.54 9.40 19.69
N GLY A 307 -10.50 10.64 19.21
CA GLY A 307 -10.98 11.00 17.87
C GLY A 307 -10.23 10.27 16.76
N LEU A 308 -8.90 10.22 16.85
CA LEU A 308 -8.06 9.46 15.92
C LEU A 308 -8.34 7.94 16.00
N ALA A 309 -8.48 7.39 17.20
CA ALA A 309 -8.83 5.98 17.38
C ALA A 309 -10.18 5.65 16.71
N ALA A 310 -11.19 6.51 16.84
CA ALA A 310 -12.46 6.35 16.15
C ALA A 310 -12.30 6.40 14.61
N VAL A 311 -11.55 7.37 14.07
CA VAL A 311 -11.30 7.45 12.61
C VAL A 311 -10.56 6.22 12.10
N THR A 312 -9.52 5.77 12.80
CA THR A 312 -8.74 4.59 12.41
C THR A 312 -9.55 3.31 12.52
N ALA A 313 -10.33 3.12 13.59
CA ALA A 313 -11.23 1.99 13.76
C ALA A 313 -12.31 1.96 12.68
N ALA A 314 -12.88 3.11 12.34
CA ALA A 314 -13.85 3.23 11.25
C ALA A 314 -13.24 2.84 9.90
N ARG A 315 -12.00 3.24 9.62
CA ARG A 315 -11.26 2.82 8.41
C ARG A 315 -11.00 1.31 8.42
N ALA A 316 -10.44 0.78 9.51
CA ALA A 316 -10.14 -0.64 9.63
C ALA A 316 -11.41 -1.51 9.53
N ALA A 317 -12.53 -1.06 10.09
CA ALA A 317 -13.78 -1.79 10.03
C ALA A 317 -14.48 -1.65 8.66
N ARG A 318 -14.30 -0.52 7.94
CA ARG A 318 -14.65 -0.45 6.51
C ARG A 318 -13.85 -1.43 5.68
N GLU A 319 -12.53 -1.45 5.86
CA GLU A 319 -11.61 -2.38 5.18
C GLU A 319 -11.98 -3.84 5.47
N ARG A 320 -12.23 -4.17 6.75
CA ARG A 320 -12.71 -5.49 7.17
C ARG A 320 -14.08 -5.82 6.62
N ARG A 321 -15.02 -4.87 6.52
CA ARG A 321 -16.34 -5.13 5.91
C ARG A 321 -16.23 -5.35 4.41
N THR A 322 -15.42 -4.58 3.70
CA THR A 322 -15.08 -4.89 2.30
C THR A 322 -14.41 -6.26 2.19
N ALA A 323 -13.66 -6.71 3.20
CA ALA A 323 -13.07 -8.04 3.23
C ALA A 323 -14.02 -9.15 3.74
N ALA A 324 -15.07 -8.85 4.51
CA ALA A 324 -15.85 -9.84 5.25
C ALA A 324 -17.27 -10.06 4.72
N GLU A 325 -17.76 -9.30 3.74
CA GLU A 325 -19.09 -9.49 3.17
C GLU A 325 -19.13 -10.80 2.35
N PRO A 326 -19.72 -11.89 2.87
CA PRO A 326 -19.83 -13.15 2.15
C PRO A 326 -21.01 -13.04 1.18
N VAL A 327 -20.87 -13.64 0.00
CA VAL A 327 -21.98 -13.77 -0.96
C VAL A 327 -23.08 -14.62 -0.29
N ALA A 328 -24.16 -13.98 0.16
CA ALA A 328 -25.33 -14.69 0.67
C ALA A 328 -26.09 -15.30 -0.51
N LEU A 329 -25.78 -16.54 -0.85
CA LEU A 329 -26.62 -17.36 -1.72
C LEU A 329 -27.72 -18.01 -0.87
N THR A 330 -28.94 -17.49 -0.99
CA THR A 330 -30.13 -18.13 -0.45
C THR A 330 -30.36 -19.45 -1.17
N ALA A 331 -30.23 -20.56 -0.45
CA ALA A 331 -30.52 -21.91 -0.93
C ALA A 331 -32.03 -22.06 -1.19
N GLY A 332 -32.41 -22.21 -2.45
CA GLY A 332 -33.72 -22.75 -2.87
C GLY A 332 -33.58 -24.25 -3.10
N GLY A 333 -34.49 -25.02 -2.52
CA GLY A 333 -34.33 -26.46 -2.31
C GLY A 333 -34.59 -27.39 -3.50
N ASP A 334 -34.11 -28.60 -3.25
CA ASP A 334 -34.75 -29.92 -3.47
C ASP A 334 -34.40 -30.75 -4.74
N GLN A 335 -34.18 -32.04 -4.43
CA GLN A 335 -34.23 -33.29 -5.23
C GLN A 335 -32.97 -33.80 -6.00
N THR A 336 -32.28 -34.75 -5.35
CA THR A 336 -31.53 -35.93 -5.88
C THR A 336 -32.40 -36.87 -6.75
N PRO A 337 -31.93 -37.89 -7.55
CA PRO A 337 -30.81 -38.84 -7.27
C PRO A 337 -30.08 -39.41 -8.57
N PRO A 338 -29.55 -40.66 -8.66
CA PRO A 338 -28.15 -41.07 -8.39
C PRO A 338 -27.44 -41.89 -9.51
N GLY A 339 -26.16 -42.26 -9.30
CA GLY A 339 -25.42 -43.31 -10.05
C GLY A 339 -24.24 -42.75 -10.87
N GLU A 340 -23.07 -43.36 -11.00
CA GLU A 340 -22.59 -44.71 -10.69
C GLU A 340 -21.05 -44.68 -10.77
N ALA A 341 -20.38 -45.50 -9.97
CA ALA A 341 -18.92 -45.56 -9.90
C ALA A 341 -18.32 -46.36 -11.08
N ALA A 342 -17.19 -45.91 -11.62
CA ALA A 342 -16.33 -46.76 -12.44
C ALA A 342 -14.84 -46.45 -12.22
N ALA A 343 -14.16 -47.43 -11.64
CA ALA A 343 -12.71 -47.52 -11.58
C ALA A 343 -12.13 -48.06 -12.90
N SER A 344 -10.95 -47.59 -13.33
CA SER A 344 -9.76 -48.45 -13.52
C SER A 344 -8.61 -47.84 -14.36
N ARG A 345 -7.40 -47.99 -13.77
CA ARG A 345 -6.07 -48.32 -14.32
C ARG A 345 -5.22 -47.32 -15.14
N PRO A 346 -3.89 -47.26 -14.87
CA PRO A 346 -2.97 -46.28 -15.42
C PRO A 346 -2.28 -46.77 -16.72
N LEU A 347 -2.04 -45.85 -17.66
CA LEU A 347 -1.19 -46.08 -18.83
C LEU A 347 0.14 -45.31 -18.69
N ALA A 348 1.19 -45.92 -19.22
CA ALA A 348 2.60 -45.63 -19.00
C ALA A 348 3.09 -44.25 -19.50
N THR A 349 4.09 -43.72 -18.79
CA THR A 349 4.85 -42.49 -19.06
C THR A 349 5.97 -42.69 -20.09
N PRO A 350 6.24 -41.70 -20.96
CA PRO A 350 7.58 -41.39 -21.44
C PRO A 350 8.17 -40.22 -20.62
N GLY A 351 9.42 -40.40 -20.19
CA GLY A 351 10.11 -39.57 -19.20
C GLY A 351 10.49 -38.15 -19.64
N GLY A 352 10.80 -37.34 -18.62
CA GLY A 352 11.41 -36.02 -18.77
C GLY A 352 10.84 -34.93 -17.85
N CYS A 353 10.62 -35.21 -16.56
CA CYS A 353 10.32 -34.15 -15.59
C CYS A 353 10.95 -34.53 -14.24
N ALA A 354 12.16 -34.04 -13.99
CA ALA A 354 12.83 -34.22 -12.72
C ALA A 354 12.38 -33.12 -11.73
N ALA A 355 11.77 -33.56 -10.63
CA ALA A 355 11.75 -32.94 -9.30
C ALA A 355 11.13 -31.54 -9.13
N ALA A 356 9.81 -31.47 -9.20
CA ALA A 356 8.91 -30.77 -8.27
C ALA A 356 7.51 -31.35 -8.50
N ALA A 357 6.59 -31.30 -7.54
CA ALA A 357 5.27 -31.94 -7.59
C ALA A 357 4.29 -31.31 -8.62
N ALA A 358 4.73 -31.10 -9.87
CA ALA A 358 3.89 -30.64 -10.98
C ALA A 358 2.73 -31.63 -11.25
N LEU A 359 1.72 -31.14 -11.97
CA LEU A 359 0.55 -31.91 -12.43
C LEU A 359 0.95 -33.34 -12.85
N PRO A 360 0.08 -34.36 -12.64
CA PRO A 360 0.32 -35.70 -13.15
C PRO A 360 0.77 -35.65 -14.61
N PRO A 361 1.70 -36.52 -15.07
CA PRO A 361 2.18 -36.50 -16.46
C PRO A 361 1.06 -36.54 -17.49
N ALA A 362 -0.07 -37.17 -17.15
CA ALA A 362 -1.30 -37.23 -17.96
C ALA A 362 -1.95 -35.85 -18.25
N CYS A 363 -1.62 -34.83 -17.46
CA CYS A 363 -2.14 -33.46 -17.58
C CYS A 363 -1.12 -32.49 -18.21
N CYS A 364 0.02 -33.00 -18.68
CA CYS A 364 0.93 -32.31 -19.57
C CYS A 364 0.69 -32.81 -20.99
N LEU A 365 0.03 -31.99 -21.81
CA LEU A 365 -0.38 -32.36 -23.16
C LEU A 365 0.52 -31.70 -24.21
N ALA A 366 0.66 -32.37 -25.35
CA ALA A 366 1.27 -31.79 -26.54
C ALA A 366 0.29 -30.85 -27.26
N PRO A 367 0.76 -29.90 -28.08
CA PRO A 367 -0.10 -28.96 -28.81
C PRO A 367 -1.12 -29.63 -29.72
N SER A 368 -0.81 -30.83 -30.21
CA SER A 368 -1.65 -31.63 -31.10
C SER A 368 -2.56 -32.62 -30.34
N CYS A 369 -2.80 -32.42 -29.04
CA CYS A 369 -3.66 -33.33 -28.28
C CYS A 369 -5.09 -33.35 -28.83
N ALA A 370 -5.70 -34.54 -28.84
CA ALA A 370 -7.10 -34.69 -29.22
C ALA A 370 -8.02 -33.93 -28.24
N PRO A 371 -9.11 -33.29 -28.70
CA PRO A 371 -10.06 -32.58 -27.84
C PRO A 371 -10.59 -33.43 -26.67
N GLU A 372 -10.78 -34.73 -26.88
CA GLU A 372 -11.25 -35.67 -25.87
C GLU A 372 -10.23 -35.84 -24.74
N ALA A 373 -8.94 -35.92 -25.07
CA ALA A 373 -7.86 -36.02 -24.09
C ALA A 373 -7.75 -34.75 -23.25
N LEU A 374 -7.88 -33.58 -23.88
CA LEU A 374 -7.93 -32.29 -23.18
C LEU A 374 -9.13 -32.22 -22.24
N ARG A 375 -10.32 -32.62 -22.72
CA ARG A 375 -11.54 -32.64 -21.91
C ARG A 375 -11.40 -33.56 -20.69
N ALA A 376 -10.88 -34.77 -20.89
CA ALA A 376 -10.67 -35.72 -19.80
C ALA A 376 -9.66 -35.20 -18.75
N ALA A 377 -8.57 -34.57 -19.19
CA ALA A 377 -7.58 -33.98 -18.30
C ALA A 377 -8.14 -32.79 -17.49
N ILE A 378 -8.94 -31.93 -18.11
CA ILE A 378 -9.62 -30.81 -17.41
C ILE A 378 -10.65 -31.33 -16.42
N GLN A 379 -11.43 -32.35 -16.77
CA GLN A 379 -12.47 -32.91 -15.89
C GLN A 379 -11.90 -33.64 -14.67
N SER A 380 -10.73 -34.25 -14.81
CA SER A 380 -10.09 -35.02 -13.73
C SER A 380 -9.36 -34.13 -12.73
N GLU A 381 -8.48 -33.25 -13.21
CA GLU A 381 -7.58 -32.48 -12.32
C GLU A 381 -7.96 -31.01 -12.21
N GLY A 382 -8.85 -30.50 -13.08
CA GLY A 382 -9.24 -29.09 -13.11
C GLY A 382 -8.19 -28.14 -13.65
N ALA A 383 -6.94 -28.59 -13.85
CA ALA A 383 -5.84 -27.84 -14.46
C ALA A 383 -5.01 -28.71 -15.40
N VAL A 384 -4.56 -28.14 -16.52
CA VAL A 384 -3.81 -28.81 -17.60
C VAL A 384 -2.75 -27.86 -18.15
N ALA A 385 -1.57 -28.39 -18.49
CA ALA A 385 -0.54 -27.65 -19.22
C ALA A 385 -0.40 -28.21 -20.64
N ILE A 386 -0.57 -27.36 -21.65
CA ILE A 386 -0.22 -27.68 -23.04
C ILE A 386 1.16 -27.08 -23.31
N ARG A 387 2.17 -27.95 -23.45
CA ARG A 387 3.56 -27.53 -23.61
C ARG A 387 3.87 -27.18 -25.06
N GLY A 388 4.51 -26.04 -25.30
CA GLY A 388 4.84 -25.55 -26.64
C GLY A 388 3.62 -25.25 -27.51
N PHE A 389 2.53 -24.78 -26.91
CA PHE A 389 1.27 -24.46 -27.61
C PHE A 389 1.49 -23.45 -28.75
N LEU A 390 2.31 -22.42 -28.53
CA LEU A 390 2.79 -21.54 -29.58
C LEU A 390 4.19 -21.91 -30.05
N SER A 391 4.44 -21.74 -31.35
CA SER A 391 5.79 -21.80 -31.90
C SER A 391 6.67 -20.68 -31.32
N PRO A 392 8.01 -20.83 -31.33
CA PRO A 392 8.91 -19.78 -30.87
C PRO A 392 8.73 -18.45 -31.62
N SER A 393 8.46 -18.48 -32.93
CA SER A 393 8.22 -17.28 -33.73
C SER A 393 6.92 -16.58 -33.34
N ALA A 394 5.82 -17.32 -33.22
CA ALA A 394 4.53 -16.79 -32.79
C ALA A 394 4.59 -16.23 -31.35
N THR A 395 5.35 -16.89 -30.47
CA THR A 395 5.59 -16.42 -29.10
C THR A 395 6.36 -15.09 -29.09
N ALA A 396 7.38 -14.95 -29.94
CA ALA A 396 8.14 -13.71 -30.06
C ALA A 396 7.28 -12.56 -30.60
N GLU A 397 6.42 -12.82 -31.59
CA GLU A 397 5.47 -11.84 -32.14
C GLU A 397 4.45 -11.40 -31.09
N ALA A 398 3.83 -12.36 -30.38
CA ALA A 398 2.87 -12.08 -29.32
C ALA A 398 3.51 -11.26 -28.18
N ARG A 399 4.76 -11.56 -27.83
CA ARG A 399 5.53 -10.78 -26.86
C ARG A 399 5.82 -9.36 -27.34
N ALA A 400 6.21 -9.18 -28.59
CA ALA A 400 6.47 -7.86 -29.16
C ALA A 400 5.19 -7.00 -29.22
N GLU A 401 4.04 -7.60 -29.56
CA GLU A 401 2.74 -6.91 -29.50
C GLU A 401 2.39 -6.53 -28.06
N ALA A 402 2.53 -7.46 -27.09
CA ALA A 402 2.28 -7.16 -25.69
C ALA A 402 3.16 -6.00 -25.17
N GLU A 403 4.43 -5.95 -25.57
CA GLU A 403 5.33 -4.82 -25.27
C GLU A 403 4.86 -3.51 -25.88
N ARG A 404 4.42 -3.52 -27.15
CA ARG A 404 3.87 -2.34 -27.83
C ARG A 404 2.60 -1.83 -27.14
N VAL A 405 1.68 -2.72 -26.81
CA VAL A 405 0.44 -2.38 -26.10
C VAL A 405 0.75 -1.77 -24.73
N VAL A 406 1.60 -2.41 -23.93
CA VAL A 406 1.97 -1.90 -22.60
C VAL A 406 2.64 -0.53 -22.68
N ALA A 407 3.50 -0.30 -23.68
CA ALA A 407 4.12 1.00 -23.90
C ALA A 407 3.12 2.08 -24.35
N ALA A 408 2.04 1.69 -25.02
CA ALA A 408 0.98 2.60 -25.48
C ALA A 408 -0.05 2.95 -24.39
N ILE A 409 -0.22 2.11 -23.35
CA ILE A 409 -1.20 2.30 -22.26
C ILE A 409 -1.21 3.73 -21.70
N PRO A 410 -0.07 4.36 -21.31
CA PRO A 410 -0.09 5.70 -20.75
C PRO A 410 -0.68 6.75 -21.70
N ARG A 411 -0.45 6.60 -23.02
CA ARG A 411 -0.99 7.51 -24.04
C ARG A 411 -2.48 7.27 -24.26
N LEU A 412 -2.90 6.01 -24.34
CA LEU A 412 -4.31 5.63 -24.52
C LEU A 412 -5.19 6.03 -23.32
N VAL A 413 -4.66 5.91 -22.11
CA VAL A 413 -5.31 6.38 -20.88
C VAL A 413 -5.37 7.92 -20.83
N ALA A 414 -4.34 8.60 -21.34
CA ALA A 414 -4.32 10.05 -21.42
C ALA A 414 -5.28 10.61 -22.48
N SER A 415 -5.49 9.90 -23.60
CA SER A 415 -6.41 10.29 -24.67
C SER A 415 -7.87 9.94 -24.39
N GLY A 416 -8.17 9.27 -23.27
CA GLY A 416 -9.51 8.77 -22.94
C GLY A 416 -9.98 7.61 -23.82
N ALA A 417 -9.11 7.08 -24.70
CA ALA A 417 -9.43 5.97 -25.60
C ALA A 417 -9.55 4.64 -24.84
N VAL A 418 -8.87 4.53 -23.69
CA VAL A 418 -9.09 3.45 -22.73
C VAL A 418 -9.76 4.08 -21.51
N PRO A 419 -10.99 3.69 -21.15
CA PRO A 419 -11.62 4.14 -19.92
C PRO A 419 -10.69 3.85 -18.73
N ARG A 420 -10.47 4.84 -17.86
CA ARG A 420 -9.67 4.68 -16.62
C ARG A 420 -10.21 3.58 -15.67
N GLU A 421 -11.37 3.00 -15.98
CA GLU A 421 -12.18 2.17 -15.08
C GLU A 421 -12.50 0.76 -15.62
N HIS A 422 -11.98 0.34 -16.79
CA HIS A 422 -12.24 -1.03 -17.27
C HIS A 422 -11.35 -2.05 -16.53
N ALA A 423 -11.78 -2.41 -15.31
CA ALA A 423 -11.66 -3.79 -14.88
C ALA A 423 -12.43 -4.64 -15.91
N SER A 424 -11.75 -5.65 -16.45
CA SER A 424 -12.29 -6.56 -17.46
C SER A 424 -13.75 -6.95 -17.19
N PRO A 425 -14.63 -7.02 -18.21
CA PRO A 425 -15.96 -7.59 -18.09
C PRO A 425 -15.82 -9.12 -18.01
N ILE A 426 -15.19 -9.62 -16.95
CA ILE A 426 -15.28 -11.03 -16.63
C ILE A 426 -16.65 -11.17 -16.01
N ALA A 427 -17.64 -11.48 -16.85
CA ALA A 427 -18.84 -12.18 -16.44
C ALA A 427 -18.39 -13.20 -15.38
N THR A 428 -18.90 -13.12 -14.16
CA THR A 428 -18.96 -14.33 -13.35
C THR A 428 -20.26 -14.98 -13.80
N PRO A 429 -20.30 -15.75 -14.90
CA PRO A 429 -21.47 -16.57 -15.14
C PRO A 429 -21.59 -17.53 -13.96
N THR A 430 -22.79 -18.04 -13.77
CA THR A 430 -23.14 -18.99 -12.72
C THR A 430 -22.06 -20.08 -12.67
N ILE A 431 -21.14 -19.96 -11.72
CA ILE A 431 -20.22 -21.04 -11.41
C ILE A 431 -21.13 -22.03 -10.74
N GLY A 432 -21.35 -23.15 -11.42
CA GLY A 432 -22.47 -24.02 -11.12
C GLY A 432 -22.50 -24.43 -9.64
N ALA A 433 -23.69 -24.83 -9.19
CA ALA A 433 -23.91 -25.31 -7.83
C ALA A 433 -22.83 -26.34 -7.43
N PRO A 434 -22.49 -26.44 -6.13
CA PRO A 434 -21.54 -27.45 -5.64
C PRO A 434 -21.81 -28.83 -6.27
N GLY A 435 -20.81 -29.40 -6.95
CA GLY A 435 -20.94 -30.68 -7.65
C GLY A 435 -21.29 -30.61 -9.16
N THR A 436 -21.43 -29.42 -9.76
CA THR A 436 -21.59 -29.27 -11.22
C THR A 436 -20.28 -28.84 -11.89
N ALA A 437 -20.01 -29.38 -13.09
CA ALA A 437 -18.80 -29.07 -13.84
C ALA A 437 -18.76 -27.58 -14.22
N SER A 438 -17.59 -26.94 -13.98
CA SER A 438 -17.37 -25.54 -14.37
C SER A 438 -17.64 -25.35 -15.86
N THR A 439 -18.52 -24.41 -16.20
CA THR A 439 -18.79 -24.00 -17.59
C THR A 439 -17.82 -22.92 -18.07
N ALA A 440 -16.83 -22.55 -17.26
CA ALA A 440 -15.79 -21.60 -17.59
C ALA A 440 -14.39 -22.23 -17.45
N VAL A 441 -13.52 -21.93 -18.42
CA VAL A 441 -12.11 -22.31 -18.42
C VAL A 441 -11.27 -21.07 -18.66
N THR A 442 -10.30 -20.84 -17.79
CA THR A 442 -9.32 -19.77 -17.93
C THR A 442 -8.07 -20.33 -18.59
N ALA A 443 -7.57 -19.58 -19.57
CA ALA A 443 -6.37 -19.87 -20.33
C ALA A 443 -5.31 -18.81 -20.02
N TRP A 444 -4.12 -19.26 -19.67
CA TRP A 444 -2.97 -18.43 -19.34
C TRP A 444 -1.78 -18.85 -20.20
N LEU A 445 -1.45 -18.02 -21.19
CA LEU A 445 -0.39 -18.26 -22.15
C LEU A 445 0.87 -17.51 -21.72
N ALA A 446 1.95 -18.23 -21.45
CA ALA A 446 3.22 -17.65 -21.03
C ALA A 446 3.93 -16.93 -22.20
N LEU A 447 4.34 -15.68 -22.01
CA LEU A 447 5.19 -14.94 -22.97
C LEU A 447 6.64 -14.80 -22.49
N ASP A 448 6.85 -14.92 -21.18
CA ASP A 448 8.16 -14.98 -20.53
C ASP A 448 8.28 -16.29 -19.74
N PRO A 449 9.50 -16.75 -19.41
CA PRO A 449 9.69 -17.87 -18.49
C PRO A 449 9.02 -17.56 -17.15
N ALA A 450 8.23 -18.49 -16.64
CA ALA A 450 7.58 -18.41 -15.34
C ALA A 450 7.99 -19.61 -14.50
N ASP A 451 8.67 -19.36 -13.39
CA ASP A 451 9.15 -20.37 -12.46
C ASP A 451 8.88 -19.92 -11.01
N GLU A 452 9.29 -20.72 -10.02
CA GLU A 452 9.02 -20.39 -8.63
C GLU A 452 9.69 -19.08 -8.17
N ASP A 453 10.81 -18.68 -8.79
CA ASP A 453 11.56 -17.47 -8.41
C ASP A 453 10.86 -16.18 -8.86
N ASN A 454 10.21 -16.19 -10.03
CA ASN A 454 9.42 -15.04 -10.51
C ASN A 454 7.90 -15.23 -10.35
N GLY A 455 7.47 -16.30 -9.66
CA GLY A 455 6.12 -16.58 -9.21
C GLY A 455 5.21 -17.23 -10.26
N CYS A 456 5.56 -18.42 -10.74
CA CYS A 456 4.67 -19.21 -11.58
C CYS A 456 3.30 -19.46 -10.92
N LEU A 457 2.32 -19.88 -11.73
CA LEU A 457 1.03 -20.28 -11.19
C LEU A 457 1.21 -21.51 -10.28
N ARG A 458 0.52 -21.45 -9.15
CA ARG A 458 0.37 -22.54 -8.20
C ARG A 458 -1.08 -22.94 -8.14
N TYR A 459 -1.32 -24.21 -7.89
CA TYR A 459 -2.63 -24.84 -7.93
C TYR A 459 -2.81 -25.72 -6.71
N VAL A 460 -4.04 -25.82 -6.21
CA VAL A 460 -4.38 -26.72 -5.10
C VAL A 460 -5.02 -27.99 -5.65
N ARG A 461 -4.37 -29.14 -5.42
CA ARG A 461 -4.81 -30.45 -5.92
C ARG A 461 -6.23 -30.78 -5.44
N GLY A 462 -7.07 -31.26 -6.37
CA GLY A 462 -8.45 -31.66 -6.08
C GLY A 462 -9.44 -30.52 -5.82
N SER A 463 -8.99 -29.26 -5.81
CA SER A 463 -9.85 -28.12 -5.46
C SER A 463 -10.95 -27.85 -6.49
N ALA A 464 -10.75 -28.25 -7.76
CA ALA A 464 -11.74 -28.05 -8.82
C ALA A 464 -13.09 -28.76 -8.58
N ALA A 465 -13.10 -29.85 -7.81
CA ALA A 465 -14.32 -30.61 -7.49
C ALA A 465 -15.14 -29.98 -6.34
N GLY A 466 -14.53 -29.09 -5.53
CA GLY A 466 -15.13 -28.54 -4.32
C GLY A 466 -16.10 -27.38 -4.51
N GLY A 467 -16.41 -27.00 -5.76
CA GLY A 467 -17.20 -25.80 -6.07
C GLY A 467 -16.48 -24.50 -5.69
N VAL A 468 -17.20 -23.38 -5.75
CA VAL A 468 -16.65 -22.07 -5.37
C VAL A 468 -16.55 -21.96 -3.85
N ARG A 469 -15.33 -21.75 -3.35
CA ARG A 469 -15.07 -21.55 -1.93
C ARG A 469 -15.26 -20.09 -1.52
N ALA A 470 -15.55 -19.83 -0.25
CA ALA A 470 -15.64 -18.47 0.28
C ALA A 470 -14.31 -17.74 0.08
N HIS A 471 -14.36 -16.54 -0.50
CA HIS A 471 -13.20 -15.74 -0.85
C HIS A 471 -13.52 -14.26 -0.72
N HIS A 472 -12.50 -13.46 -0.47
CA HIS A 472 -12.62 -12.02 -0.34
C HIS A 472 -11.57 -11.28 -1.17
N TYR A 473 -11.72 -9.97 -1.30
CA TYR A 473 -10.79 -9.16 -2.08
C TYR A 473 -9.42 -9.08 -1.40
N SER A 474 -8.35 -9.36 -2.14
CA SER A 474 -6.98 -9.48 -1.61
C SER A 474 -6.30 -8.15 -1.26
N GLY A 475 -6.87 -7.01 -1.66
CA GLY A 475 -6.19 -5.71 -1.57
C GLY A 475 -5.15 -5.45 -2.67
N VAL A 476 -4.90 -6.44 -3.56
CA VAL A 476 -3.97 -6.32 -4.69
C VAL A 476 -4.68 -5.72 -5.91
N ILE A 477 -4.02 -4.78 -6.59
CA ILE A 477 -4.53 -4.12 -7.79
C ILE A 477 -5.04 -5.16 -8.82
N GLY A 478 -6.26 -4.96 -9.32
CA GLY A 478 -6.94 -5.87 -10.24
C GLY A 478 -8.12 -6.59 -9.59
N PHE A 479 -8.42 -7.81 -10.06
CA PHE A 479 -9.53 -8.65 -9.62
C PHE A 479 -9.07 -9.80 -8.68
N SER A 480 -7.88 -9.66 -8.08
CA SER A 480 -7.30 -10.72 -7.24
C SER A 480 -8.12 -10.93 -5.96
N GLN A 481 -8.49 -12.18 -5.72
CA GLN A 481 -9.21 -12.64 -4.53
C GLN A 481 -8.32 -13.56 -3.70
N THR A 482 -8.63 -13.70 -2.43
CA THR A 482 -7.93 -14.57 -1.48
C THR A 482 -8.93 -15.36 -0.64
N LEU A 483 -8.54 -16.57 -0.23
CA LEU A 483 -9.34 -17.41 0.65
C LEU A 483 -9.13 -17.00 2.11
N ASP A 484 -10.00 -17.48 2.99
CA ASP A 484 -9.82 -17.27 4.43
C ASP A 484 -8.58 -18.03 4.95
N ALA A 485 -7.89 -17.46 5.93
CA ALA A 485 -6.60 -17.98 6.41
C ALA A 485 -6.61 -19.45 6.86
N ALA A 486 -7.75 -19.94 7.37
CA ALA A 486 -7.91 -21.35 7.75
C ALA A 486 -7.99 -22.27 6.52
N ALA A 487 -8.64 -21.83 5.44
CA ALA A 487 -8.69 -22.57 4.18
C ALA A 487 -7.33 -22.57 3.48
N ASP A 488 -6.63 -21.43 3.48
CA ASP A 488 -5.27 -21.31 2.95
C ASP A 488 -4.29 -22.25 3.68
N ALA A 489 -4.37 -22.33 5.01
CA ALA A 489 -3.52 -23.21 5.81
C ALA A 489 -3.79 -24.71 5.54
N ALA A 490 -5.05 -25.09 5.29
CA ALA A 490 -5.43 -26.45 4.93
C ALA A 490 -4.96 -26.83 3.51
N ASP A 491 -4.96 -25.86 2.59
CA ASP A 491 -4.58 -26.05 1.19
C ASP A 491 -3.05 -26.12 1.00
N ALA A 492 -2.26 -25.54 1.90
CA ALA A 492 -0.81 -25.43 1.79
C ALA A 492 -0.09 -26.78 1.54
N GLN A 493 -0.63 -27.88 2.08
CA GLN A 493 -0.07 -29.23 1.89
C GLN A 493 -0.39 -29.85 0.53
N ASN A 494 -1.44 -29.36 -0.14
CA ASN A 494 -1.93 -29.84 -1.43
C ASN A 494 -1.59 -28.89 -2.58
N GLU A 495 -0.90 -27.80 -2.28
CA GLU A 495 -0.44 -26.82 -3.26
C GLU A 495 0.77 -27.34 -4.04
N PHE A 496 0.78 -27.07 -5.35
CA PHE A 496 1.94 -27.32 -6.19
C PHE A 496 2.18 -26.19 -7.18
N ALA A 497 3.45 -25.97 -7.51
CA ALA A 497 3.88 -25.02 -8.53
C ALA A 497 3.83 -25.63 -9.94
N LEU A 498 3.42 -24.83 -10.92
CA LEU A 498 3.42 -25.20 -12.33
C LEU A 498 4.22 -24.19 -13.14
N PRO A 499 5.55 -24.38 -13.24
CA PRO A 499 6.39 -23.57 -14.12
C PRO A 499 5.96 -23.67 -15.58
N ALA A 500 6.12 -22.59 -16.33
CA ALA A 500 5.75 -22.47 -17.74
C ALA A 500 6.87 -21.81 -18.54
N ALA A 501 7.22 -22.41 -19.67
CA ALA A 501 8.12 -21.81 -20.65
C ALA A 501 7.35 -20.86 -21.58
N PRO A 502 8.01 -19.88 -22.22
CA PRO A 502 7.38 -19.07 -23.26
C PRO A 502 6.71 -19.95 -24.33
N GLY A 503 5.44 -19.67 -24.62
CA GLY A 503 4.64 -20.45 -25.57
C GLY A 503 3.84 -21.60 -24.94
N ASP A 504 4.03 -21.91 -23.66
CA ASP A 504 3.19 -22.86 -22.93
C ASP A 504 1.82 -22.25 -22.59
N LEU A 505 0.76 -23.07 -22.70
CA LEU A 505 -0.60 -22.69 -22.35
C LEU A 505 -1.05 -23.46 -21.09
N LEU A 506 -1.36 -22.74 -20.03
CA LEU A 506 -1.95 -23.29 -18.81
C LEU A 506 -3.46 -23.08 -18.83
N LEU A 507 -4.22 -24.16 -18.69
CA LEU A 507 -5.68 -24.15 -18.67
C LEU A 507 -6.15 -24.58 -17.29
N HIS A 508 -7.17 -23.92 -16.75
CA HIS A 508 -7.81 -24.35 -15.51
C HIS A 508 -9.29 -23.97 -15.46
N THR A 509 -10.08 -24.74 -14.71
CA THR A 509 -11.49 -24.44 -14.49
C THR A 509 -11.65 -23.26 -13.54
N ALA A 510 -12.79 -22.56 -13.60
CA ALA A 510 -13.07 -21.44 -12.70
C ALA A 510 -13.19 -21.84 -11.22
N THR A 511 -13.41 -23.12 -10.92
CA THR A 511 -13.42 -23.67 -9.55
C THR A 511 -12.05 -24.10 -9.06
N MET A 512 -11.04 -24.19 -9.95
CA MET A 512 -9.69 -24.56 -9.56
C MET A 512 -9.05 -23.44 -8.76
N VAL A 513 -8.68 -23.72 -7.52
CA VAL A 513 -7.97 -22.75 -6.69
C VAL A 513 -6.53 -22.66 -7.15
N HIS A 514 -6.14 -21.43 -7.46
CA HIS A 514 -4.84 -21.10 -7.98
C HIS A 514 -4.39 -19.74 -7.46
N ARG A 515 -3.07 -19.56 -7.36
CA ARG A 515 -2.44 -18.28 -7.00
C ARG A 515 -1.14 -18.10 -7.76
N ALA A 516 -0.63 -16.89 -7.79
CA ALA A 516 0.71 -16.61 -8.27
C ALA A 516 1.46 -15.84 -7.20
N ASP A 517 2.70 -16.22 -6.92
CA ASP A 517 3.54 -15.44 -6.01
C ASP A 517 3.84 -14.05 -6.59
N ALA A 518 4.20 -13.14 -5.70
CA ALA A 518 4.81 -11.89 -6.10
C ALA A 518 6.07 -12.19 -6.91
N ASN A 519 6.26 -11.49 -8.04
CA ASN A 519 7.50 -11.60 -8.79
C ASN A 519 8.62 -10.91 -8.00
N LEU A 520 9.48 -11.71 -7.36
CA LEU A 520 10.61 -11.22 -6.56
C LEU A 520 11.88 -11.02 -7.40
N SER A 521 11.86 -11.41 -8.67
CA SER A 521 13.01 -11.27 -9.54
C SER A 521 13.25 -9.81 -9.93
N GLU A 522 14.51 -9.40 -9.94
CA GLU A 522 14.86 -8.00 -10.20
C GLU A 522 14.67 -7.59 -11.67
N GLN A 523 14.85 -8.54 -12.60
CA GLN A 523 14.90 -8.27 -14.04
C GLN A 523 14.08 -9.23 -14.92
N ARG A 524 13.43 -10.26 -14.36
CA ARG A 524 12.70 -11.22 -15.19
C ARG A 524 11.19 -10.93 -15.14
N PRO A 525 10.62 -10.25 -16.15
CA PRO A 525 9.17 -10.08 -16.21
C PRO A 525 8.47 -11.44 -16.33
N ARG A 526 7.20 -11.47 -15.95
CA ARG A 526 6.30 -12.63 -16.04
C ARG A 526 5.06 -12.23 -16.83
N ARG A 527 5.23 -11.85 -18.09
CA ARG A 527 4.10 -11.46 -18.95
C ARG A 527 3.39 -12.69 -19.49
N ALA A 528 2.08 -12.57 -19.65
CA ALA A 528 1.23 -13.59 -20.18
C ALA A 528 0.00 -12.99 -20.84
N ILE A 529 -0.64 -13.77 -21.70
CA ILE A 529 -1.97 -13.47 -22.25
C ILE A 529 -2.98 -14.31 -21.49
N GLY A 530 -3.96 -13.66 -20.88
CA GLY A 530 -5.08 -14.31 -20.21
C GLY A 530 -6.32 -14.24 -21.09
N ALA A 531 -7.01 -15.37 -21.22
CA ALA A 531 -8.33 -15.45 -21.85
C ALA A 531 -9.26 -16.31 -20.98
N ILE A 532 -10.55 -16.04 -21.03
CA ILE A 532 -11.57 -16.86 -20.35
C ILE A 532 -12.57 -17.30 -21.39
N PHE A 533 -12.79 -18.61 -21.44
CA PHE A 533 -13.72 -19.25 -22.35
C PHE A 533 -14.92 -19.73 -21.56
N TYR A 534 -16.11 -19.34 -22.02
CA TYR A 534 -17.38 -19.77 -21.45
C TYR A 534 -18.04 -20.77 -22.38
N GLY A 535 -18.53 -21.88 -21.82
CA GLY A 535 -19.34 -22.83 -22.55
C GLY A 535 -20.68 -22.20 -22.96
N ALA A 536 -21.27 -22.69 -24.04
CA ALA A 536 -22.56 -22.19 -24.53
C ALA A 536 -23.70 -22.32 -23.50
N SER A 537 -23.56 -23.20 -22.51
CA SER A 537 -24.48 -23.37 -21.38
C SER A 537 -24.28 -22.38 -20.24
N ALA A 538 -23.22 -21.55 -20.27
CA ALA A 538 -22.94 -20.56 -19.24
C ALA A 538 -24.01 -19.46 -19.27
N ARG A 539 -24.55 -19.12 -18.10
CA ARG A 539 -25.52 -18.03 -17.93
C ARG A 539 -24.93 -16.96 -17.04
N ILE A 540 -25.16 -15.68 -17.37
CA ILE A 540 -24.75 -14.57 -16.51
C ILE A 540 -25.63 -14.58 -15.26
N ASP A 541 -25.00 -14.58 -14.09
CA ASP A 541 -25.70 -14.48 -12.81
C ASP A 541 -26.48 -13.15 -12.74
N ALA A 542 -27.74 -13.16 -12.29
CA ALA A 542 -28.52 -11.94 -12.09
C ALA A 542 -27.84 -10.97 -11.08
N ALA A 543 -27.07 -11.50 -10.14
CA ALA A 543 -26.27 -10.72 -9.19
C ALA A 543 -24.98 -10.15 -9.80
N TYR A 544 -24.64 -10.50 -11.05
CA TYR A 544 -23.42 -10.07 -11.73
C TYR A 544 -23.27 -8.55 -11.80
N ALA A 545 -24.35 -7.84 -12.15
CA ALA A 545 -24.33 -6.38 -12.27
C ALA A 545 -24.03 -5.71 -10.91
N ALA A 546 -24.59 -6.25 -9.83
CA ALA A 546 -24.32 -5.76 -8.47
C ALA A 546 -22.88 -6.06 -8.03
N LYS A 547 -22.37 -7.27 -8.34
CA LYS A 547 -21.00 -7.69 -8.03
C LYS A 547 -19.97 -6.84 -8.79
N GLN A 548 -20.20 -6.56 -10.08
CA GLN A 548 -19.36 -5.66 -10.86
C GLN A 548 -19.42 -4.23 -10.33
N ALA A 549 -20.61 -3.71 -10.02
CA ALA A 549 -20.75 -2.38 -9.43
C ALA A 549 -19.99 -2.25 -8.10
N ASP A 550 -19.97 -3.29 -7.27
CA ASP A 550 -19.20 -3.35 -6.03
C ASP A 550 -17.69 -3.44 -6.27
N ILE A 551 -17.22 -4.30 -7.19
CA ILE A 551 -15.81 -4.37 -7.60
C ILE A 551 -15.33 -3.01 -8.12
N HIS A 552 -16.10 -2.37 -9.01
CA HIS A 552 -15.82 -1.03 -9.52
C HIS A 552 -15.87 0.05 -8.43
N ARG A 553 -16.72 -0.09 -7.42
CA ARG A 553 -16.76 0.83 -6.28
C ARG A 553 -15.51 0.70 -5.40
N ARG A 554 -15.06 -0.52 -5.12
CA ARG A 554 -13.86 -0.82 -4.30
C ARG A 554 -12.57 -0.46 -5.02
N ALA A 555 -12.52 -0.70 -6.33
CA ALA A 555 -11.48 -0.25 -7.24
C ALA A 555 -11.20 1.26 -7.11
N ARG A 556 -12.25 2.09 -6.99
CA ARG A 556 -12.13 3.56 -6.85
C ARG A 556 -11.49 3.99 -5.52
N THR A 557 -11.56 3.16 -4.48
CA THR A 557 -11.07 3.51 -3.13
C THR A 557 -9.63 3.05 -2.88
N LEU A 558 -9.04 2.27 -3.80
CA LEU A 558 -7.70 1.70 -3.62
C LEU A 558 -6.60 2.60 -4.20
N PRO A 559 -5.53 2.87 -3.43
CA PRO A 559 -4.35 3.56 -3.94
C PRO A 559 -3.73 2.79 -5.12
N GLY A 560 -3.52 3.42 -6.28
CA GLY A 560 -2.72 2.83 -7.38
C GLY A 560 -3.50 2.24 -8.56
N GLN A 561 -4.84 2.31 -8.56
CA GLN A 561 -5.68 1.86 -9.69
C GLN A 561 -5.56 2.71 -10.99
N GLN A 562 -4.79 3.79 -11.01
CA GLN A 562 -4.63 4.65 -12.19
C GLN A 562 -3.77 4.03 -13.32
N GLY A 563 -3.41 2.73 -13.26
CA GLY A 563 -2.49 2.12 -14.22
C GLY A 563 -2.70 0.64 -14.56
N SER A 564 -3.71 -0.05 -14.02
CA SER A 564 -4.01 -1.43 -14.43
C SER A 564 -5.07 -1.44 -15.53
N VAL A 565 -4.68 -1.77 -16.75
CA VAL A 565 -5.58 -1.94 -17.90
C VAL A 565 -5.68 -3.42 -18.22
N ALA A 566 -6.87 -3.99 -18.09
CA ALA A 566 -7.21 -5.23 -18.77
C ALA A 566 -7.93 -4.84 -20.06
N LEU A 567 -7.34 -5.14 -21.21
CA LEU A 567 -7.99 -4.93 -22.50
C LEU A 567 -8.93 -6.12 -22.73
N ALA A 568 -10.24 -5.86 -22.75
CA ALA A 568 -11.18 -6.76 -23.40
C ALA A 568 -11.05 -6.53 -24.91
N ALA A 569 -10.86 -7.60 -25.68
CA ALA A 569 -11.28 -7.58 -27.07
C ALA A 569 -12.81 -7.57 -27.05
N ASP A 570 -13.43 -6.61 -27.73
CA ASP A 570 -14.86 -6.67 -28.05
C ASP A 570 -15.13 -7.96 -28.87
N PRO A 571 -16.30 -8.59 -28.75
CA PRO A 571 -16.61 -9.87 -29.37
C PRO A 571 -16.52 -9.86 -30.91
#